data_AF-A0A1Q7T937-F1
#
_entry.id   AF-A0A1Q7T937-F1
#
_cell.length_a   1.000
_cell.length_b   1.000
_cell.length_c   1.000
_cell.angle_alpha   90.00
_cell.angle_beta   90.00
_cell.angle_gamma   90.00
#
_symmetry.space_group_name_H-M   'P 1'
#
loop_
_entity.id
_entity.type
_entity.pdbx_description
1 polymer ?
#
loop_
_entity_poly.entity_id
_entity_poly.type
_entity_poly.pdbx_seq_one_letter_code
_entity_poly.pdbx_strand_id
1 'polypeptide(L)'
;MPHPYLEGRAPRAQDCVEELLQHFSVYSNESTTDMKRSSSLSFPKSRRLTRASEFERVKREGLVRRGNLLTLSATVVENSGLCRVGFITSRRLGSAVIRNRVRRRLREIVRQHQHDLRQDFWIVLIAKRDAANASYRALEDEWLRLARRASILL
;
A
#
# COMPACT_ATOMS: atom_id res chain seq x y z
N MET A 1 29.81 51.78 -13.26
CA MET A 1 30.17 50.58 -12.49
C MET A 1 29.16 49.47 -12.78
N PRO A 2 29.60 48.31 -13.30
CA PRO A 2 28.79 47.18 -13.77
C PRO A 2 28.64 46.03 -12.75
N HIS A 3 27.45 45.39 -12.77
CA HIS A 3 27.08 43.94 -12.83
C HIS A 3 27.67 42.91 -11.81
N PRO A 4 27.29 41.61 -11.88
CA PRO A 4 26.17 40.87 -11.27
C PRO A 4 26.63 39.78 -10.27
N TYR A 5 25.72 39.11 -9.56
CA TYR A 5 25.81 37.66 -9.27
C TYR A 5 24.37 37.13 -9.06
N LEU A 6 23.73 36.61 -10.11
CA LEU A 6 23.45 35.17 -10.24
C LEU A 6 24.39 34.30 -9.40
N GLU A 7 23.85 33.40 -8.59
CA GLU A 7 24.09 31.95 -8.66
C GLU A 7 23.40 31.21 -7.51
N GLY A 8 22.79 30.07 -7.83
CA GLY A 8 22.10 29.21 -6.86
C GLY A 8 20.76 28.66 -7.34
N ARG A 9 20.67 28.18 -8.58
CA ARG A 9 19.58 27.29 -9.00
C ARG A 9 19.60 26.04 -8.14
N ALA A 10 18.48 25.72 -7.50
CA ALA A 10 18.21 24.38 -7.01
C ALA A 10 18.30 23.38 -8.20
N PRO A 11 19.09 22.30 -8.10
CA PRO A 11 19.23 21.32 -9.17
C PRO A 11 17.94 20.51 -9.39
N ARG A 12 17.77 20.09 -10.64
CA ARG A 12 16.60 19.35 -11.15
C ARG A 12 16.61 17.92 -10.61
N ALA A 13 15.41 17.35 -10.51
CA ALA A 13 15.11 16.05 -9.90
C ALA A 13 15.56 14.82 -10.71
N GLN A 14 16.74 14.82 -11.33
CA GLN A 14 17.22 13.72 -12.19
C GLN A 14 18.54 13.06 -11.75
N ASP A 15 19.24 13.58 -10.73
CA ASP A 15 20.62 13.16 -10.43
C ASP A 15 20.82 12.31 -9.14
N CYS A 16 19.77 11.71 -8.56
CA CYS A 16 19.91 10.86 -7.35
C CYS A 16 19.92 9.33 -7.60
N VAL A 17 19.89 8.88 -8.86
CA VAL A 17 19.54 7.48 -9.19
C VAL A 17 20.70 6.56 -9.57
N GLU A 18 21.97 7.01 -9.55
CA GLU A 18 23.08 6.18 -10.06
C GLU A 18 24.02 5.54 -9.01
N GLU A 19 24.00 5.91 -7.72
CA GLU A 19 25.06 5.45 -6.79
C GLU A 19 24.74 4.25 -5.88
N LEU A 20 23.53 3.68 -5.91
CA LEU A 20 23.19 2.53 -5.04
C LEU A 20 23.16 1.16 -5.76
N LEU A 21 23.70 1.08 -6.98
CA LEU A 21 23.65 -0.12 -7.83
C LEU A 21 24.97 -0.92 -7.91
N GLN A 22 25.93 -0.73 -7.00
CA GLN A 22 27.25 -1.40 -7.11
C GLN A 22 27.59 -2.46 -6.04
N HIS A 23 26.69 -2.86 -5.13
CA HIS A 23 27.11 -3.72 -3.99
C HIS A 23 26.44 -5.10 -3.80
N PHE A 24 25.61 -5.61 -4.70
CA PHE A 24 24.96 -6.93 -4.47
C PHE A 24 25.12 -7.92 -5.64
N SER A 25 26.34 -8.04 -6.15
CA SER A 25 26.75 -8.95 -7.23
C SER A 25 27.14 -10.38 -6.75
N VAL A 26 26.53 -10.92 -5.70
CA VAL A 26 26.81 -12.31 -5.31
C VAL A 26 25.51 -12.96 -4.90
N TYR A 27 24.89 -13.72 -5.81
CA TYR A 27 24.10 -14.95 -5.57
C TYR A 27 23.44 -15.38 -6.90
N SER A 28 24.28 -15.84 -7.83
CA SER A 28 23.98 -16.91 -8.81
C SER A 28 23.88 -18.24 -8.03
N ASN A 29 23.13 -19.30 -8.33
CA ASN A 29 22.14 -19.78 -9.32
C ASN A 29 21.28 -20.83 -8.52
N GLU A 30 20.07 -21.26 -8.89
CA GLU A 30 19.78 -22.25 -9.93
C GLU A 30 18.25 -22.49 -10.05
N SER A 31 17.78 -22.44 -11.30
CA SER A 31 16.78 -23.31 -11.94
C SER A 31 15.28 -23.29 -11.58
N THR A 32 14.51 -22.92 -12.62
CA THR A 32 13.17 -23.40 -13.04
C THR A 32 11.99 -23.05 -12.11
N THR A 33 11.04 -22.18 -12.46
CA THR A 33 10.28 -22.09 -13.72
C THR A 33 9.58 -20.74 -13.86
N ASP A 34 9.51 -20.33 -15.12
CA ASP A 34 8.47 -19.52 -15.77
C ASP A 34 8.47 -17.98 -15.65
N MET A 35 8.43 -17.43 -16.86
CA MET A 35 8.69 -16.07 -17.26
C MET A 35 7.37 -15.44 -17.67
N LYS A 36 6.90 -14.43 -16.92
CA LYS A 36 6.37 -13.15 -17.45
C LYS A 36 5.87 -12.25 -16.31
N ARG A 37 6.79 -11.48 -15.73
CA ARG A 37 6.47 -10.22 -15.03
C ARG A 37 6.06 -9.16 -16.06
N SER A 38 4.89 -9.30 -16.67
CA SER A 38 4.21 -8.14 -17.26
C SER A 38 3.43 -7.45 -16.15
N SER A 39 4.16 -6.73 -15.32
CA SER A 39 3.69 -6.03 -14.11
C SER A 39 2.81 -4.84 -14.46
N SER A 40 1.55 -5.10 -14.81
CA SER A 40 0.55 -4.04 -14.82
C SER A 40 0.27 -3.67 -13.35
N LEU A 41 0.69 -2.48 -12.93
CA LEU A 41 0.36 -1.93 -11.61
C LEU A 41 -1.11 -1.45 -11.54
N SER A 42 -1.97 -1.97 -12.40
CA SER A 42 -3.38 -1.62 -12.47
C SER A 42 -4.10 -2.27 -11.30
N PHE A 43 -4.95 -1.49 -10.62
CA PHE A 43 -5.79 -1.98 -9.52
C PHE A 43 -7.24 -2.14 -10.01
N PRO A 44 -7.57 -3.22 -10.75
CA PRO A 44 -8.86 -3.41 -11.39
C PRO A 44 -9.99 -3.57 -10.36
N LYS A 45 -11.23 -3.39 -10.80
CA LYS A 45 -12.43 -3.52 -9.95
C LYS A 45 -12.52 -4.90 -9.29
N SER A 46 -11.99 -5.95 -9.93
CA SER A 46 -11.95 -7.32 -9.39
C SER A 46 -11.09 -7.47 -8.13
N ARG A 47 -10.11 -6.60 -7.91
CA ARG A 47 -9.27 -6.56 -6.70
C ARG A 47 -9.86 -5.66 -5.60
N ARG A 48 -11.07 -5.14 -5.78
CA ARG A 48 -11.74 -4.24 -4.83
C ARG A 48 -12.91 -4.95 -4.17
N LEU A 49 -13.00 -4.84 -2.84
CA LEU A 49 -14.23 -5.14 -2.12
C LEU A 49 -15.25 -4.04 -2.43
N THR A 50 -16.42 -4.43 -2.96
CA THR A 50 -17.42 -3.46 -3.45
C THR A 50 -18.80 -3.65 -2.82
N ARG A 51 -19.13 -4.86 -2.34
CA ARG A 51 -20.45 -5.16 -1.77
C ARG A 51 -20.42 -5.09 -0.26
N ALA A 52 -21.46 -4.52 0.35
CA ALA A 52 -21.57 -4.40 1.81
C ALA A 52 -21.46 -5.77 2.52
N SER A 53 -22.05 -6.82 1.94
CA SER A 53 -21.97 -8.19 2.47
C SER A 53 -20.52 -8.72 2.54
N GLU A 54 -19.67 -8.35 1.58
CA GLU A 54 -18.27 -8.75 1.61
C GLU A 54 -17.52 -8.04 2.76
N PHE A 55 -17.77 -6.74 2.97
CA PHE A 55 -17.20 -6.01 4.11
C PHE A 55 -17.64 -6.58 5.45
N GLU A 56 -18.92 -6.92 5.60
CA GLU A 56 -19.45 -7.51 6.85
C GLU A 56 -18.85 -8.90 7.10
N ARG A 57 -18.67 -9.72 6.06
CA ARG A 57 -17.98 -11.00 6.17
C ARG A 57 -16.56 -10.84 6.73
N VAL A 58 -15.77 -9.94 6.15
CA VAL A 58 -14.38 -9.70 6.63
C VAL A 58 -14.36 -9.16 8.06
N LYS A 59 -15.35 -8.34 8.45
CA LYS A 59 -15.43 -7.83 9.84
C LYS A 59 -15.80 -8.92 10.85
N ARG A 60 -16.69 -9.84 10.47
CA ARG A 60 -17.19 -10.90 11.36
C ARG A 60 -16.21 -12.06 11.50
N GLU A 61 -15.63 -12.50 10.38
CA GLU A 61 -14.81 -13.72 10.30
C GLU A 61 -13.31 -13.41 10.27
N GLY A 62 -12.93 -12.17 9.98
CA GLY A 62 -11.53 -11.81 9.75
C GLY A 62 -10.72 -11.58 11.02
N LEU A 63 -9.44 -11.93 10.93
CA LEU A 63 -8.43 -11.56 11.90
C LEU A 63 -8.24 -10.04 11.91
N VAL A 64 -8.40 -9.42 13.08
CA VAL A 64 -8.27 -7.97 13.24
C VAL A 64 -6.92 -7.62 13.86
N ARG A 65 -6.15 -6.76 13.18
CA ARG A 65 -4.93 -6.14 13.68
C ARG A 65 -5.13 -4.63 13.80
N ARG A 66 -4.98 -4.12 15.02
CA ARG A 66 -5.18 -2.71 15.34
C ARG A 66 -3.83 -2.02 15.49
N GLY A 67 -3.65 -0.90 14.80
CA GLY A 67 -2.58 0.05 15.04
C GLY A 67 -3.14 1.42 15.45
N ASN A 68 -2.29 2.45 15.44
CA ASN A 68 -2.66 3.79 15.90
C ASN A 68 -3.37 4.57 14.80
N LEU A 69 -2.88 4.47 13.55
CA LEU A 69 -3.45 5.13 12.38
C LEU A 69 -4.48 4.24 11.68
N LEU A 70 -4.28 2.92 11.68
CA LEU A 70 -5.04 1.97 10.88
C LEU A 70 -5.57 0.79 11.70
N THR A 71 -6.70 0.24 11.26
CA THR A 71 -7.12 -1.11 11.63
C THR A 71 -7.19 -1.95 10.35
N LEU A 72 -6.54 -3.10 10.35
CA LEU A 72 -6.54 -4.07 9.27
C LEU A 72 -7.36 -5.28 9.71
N SER A 73 -8.37 -5.64 8.92
CA SER A 73 -9.11 -6.90 9.05
C SER A 73 -8.84 -7.75 7.83
N ALA A 74 -8.44 -9.00 8.01
CA ALA A 74 -8.16 -9.90 6.90
C ALA A 74 -8.80 -11.26 7.14
N THR A 75 -9.40 -11.84 6.12
CA THR A 75 -9.92 -13.21 6.14
C THR A 75 -9.49 -13.94 4.88
N VAL A 76 -9.31 -15.25 4.99
CA VAL A 76 -9.08 -16.13 3.84
C VAL A 76 -10.44 -16.50 3.27
N VAL A 77 -10.60 -16.31 1.96
CA VAL A 77 -11.75 -16.72 1.19
C VAL A 77 -11.23 -17.62 0.08
N GLU A 78 -11.28 -18.92 0.32
CA GLU A 78 -10.86 -19.95 -0.62
C GLU A 78 -11.58 -19.77 -1.97
N ASN A 79 -10.88 -20.09 -3.06
CA ASN A 79 -11.38 -20.01 -4.43
C ASN A 79 -11.80 -18.59 -4.88
N SER A 80 -11.32 -17.55 -4.19
CA SER A 80 -11.51 -16.15 -4.60
C SER A 80 -10.62 -15.78 -5.79
N GLY A 81 -9.50 -16.49 -5.95
CA GLY A 81 -8.48 -16.34 -7.00
C GLY A 81 -7.59 -15.12 -6.82
N LEU A 82 -8.18 -13.97 -6.47
CA LEU A 82 -7.45 -12.71 -6.26
C LEU A 82 -7.65 -12.16 -4.85
N CYS A 83 -6.59 -11.53 -4.33
CA CYS A 83 -6.70 -10.70 -3.14
C CYS A 83 -7.61 -9.49 -3.43
N ARG A 84 -8.57 -9.25 -2.54
CA ARG A 84 -9.50 -8.11 -2.64
C ARG A 84 -9.31 -7.18 -1.46
N VAL A 85 -9.22 -5.88 -1.74
CA VAL A 85 -9.00 -4.87 -0.69
C VAL A 85 -10.12 -3.84 -0.68
N GLY A 86 -10.61 -3.53 0.52
CA GLY A 86 -11.63 -2.54 0.81
C GLY A 86 -11.09 -1.45 1.72
N PHE A 87 -11.50 -0.21 1.49
CA PHE A 87 -11.05 0.94 2.28
C PHE A 87 -12.25 1.61 2.94
N ILE A 88 -12.24 1.65 4.27
CA ILE A 88 -13.22 2.35 5.09
C ILE A 88 -12.54 3.56 5.72
N THR A 89 -13.13 4.73 5.52
CA THR A 89 -12.70 5.96 6.19
C THR A 89 -13.76 6.38 7.20
N SER A 90 -13.39 6.52 8.47
CA SER A 90 -14.32 6.98 9.50
C SER A 90 -14.88 8.37 9.18
N ARG A 91 -16.14 8.64 9.55
CA ARG A 91 -16.71 10.00 9.51
C ARG A 91 -15.92 10.97 10.40
N ARG A 92 -15.30 10.47 11.48
CA ARG A 92 -14.49 11.26 12.43
C ARG A 92 -13.13 11.68 11.88
N LEU A 93 -12.76 11.23 10.68
CA LEU A 93 -11.48 11.58 10.04
C LEU A 93 -11.43 13.05 9.59
N GLY A 94 -12.59 13.68 9.36
CA GLY A 94 -12.69 15.07 8.92
C GLY A 94 -13.45 15.23 7.62
N SER A 95 -13.17 16.33 6.90
CA SER A 95 -13.87 16.71 5.68
C SER A 95 -13.77 15.65 4.57
N ALA A 96 -14.63 15.75 3.55
CA ALA A 96 -14.57 14.86 2.38
C ALA A 96 -13.20 14.89 1.70
N VAL A 97 -12.54 16.04 1.66
CA VAL A 97 -11.21 16.21 1.07
C VAL A 97 -10.15 15.41 1.84
N ILE A 98 -10.16 15.49 3.18
CA ILE A 98 -9.23 14.74 4.05
C ILE A 98 -9.45 13.23 3.88
N ARG A 99 -10.72 12.79 3.92
CA ARG A 99 -11.09 11.36 3.70
C ARG A 99 -10.63 10.85 2.35
N ASN A 100 -10.84 11.62 1.29
CA ASN A 100 -10.44 11.24 -0.06
C ASN A 100 -8.91 11.20 -0.20
N ARG A 101 -8.20 12.15 0.41
CA ARG A 101 -6.73 12.16 0.43
C ARG A 101 -6.18 10.91 1.11
N VAL A 102 -6.67 10.56 2.31
CA VAL A 102 -6.24 9.36 3.03
C VAL A 102 -6.57 8.09 2.23
N ARG A 103 -7.79 7.99 1.67
CA ARG A 103 -8.17 6.84 0.83
C ARG A 103 -7.27 6.69 -0.42
N ARG A 104 -6.90 7.80 -1.06
CA ARG A 104 -5.96 7.79 -2.20
C ARG A 104 -4.59 7.30 -1.79
N ARG A 105 -4.05 7.78 -0.66
CA ARG A 105 -2.75 7.33 -0.11
C ARG A 105 -2.75 5.84 0.22
N LEU A 106 -3.78 5.36 0.92
CA LEU A 106 -3.89 3.94 1.28
C LEU A 106 -4.00 3.04 0.05
N ARG A 107 -4.76 3.47 -0.96
CA ARG A 107 -4.86 2.72 -2.22
C ARG A 107 -3.52 2.66 -2.93
N GLU A 108 -2.74 3.74 -2.89
CA GLU A 108 -1.40 3.76 -3.49
C GLU A 108 -0.45 2.81 -2.78
N ILE A 109 -0.42 2.81 -1.44
CA ILE A 109 0.38 1.86 -0.65
C ILE A 109 0.03 0.42 -1.07
N VAL A 110 -1.25 0.05 -1.04
CA VAL A 110 -1.69 -1.30 -1.43
C VAL A 110 -1.33 -1.62 -2.88
N ARG A 111 -1.36 -0.65 -3.79
CA ARG A 111 -1.00 -0.84 -5.21
C ARG A 111 0.48 -1.16 -5.39
N GLN A 112 1.36 -0.54 -4.60
CA GLN A 112 2.81 -0.80 -4.66
C GLN A 112 3.14 -2.20 -4.15
N HIS A 113 2.49 -2.62 -3.06
CA HIS A 113 2.74 -3.91 -2.40
C HIS A 113 1.80 -5.04 -2.88
N GLN A 114 1.06 -4.84 -3.98
CA GLN A 114 0.02 -5.79 -4.41
C GLN A 114 0.57 -7.15 -4.86
N HIS A 115 1.85 -7.21 -5.22
CA HIS A 115 2.53 -8.42 -5.66
C HIS A 115 3.02 -9.26 -4.48
N ASP A 116 3.17 -8.65 -3.31
CA ASP A 116 3.58 -9.31 -2.08
C ASP A 116 2.39 -9.84 -1.29
N LEU A 117 1.16 -9.51 -1.71
CA LEU A 117 -0.07 -9.98 -1.07
C LEU A 117 -0.37 -11.43 -1.45
N ARG A 118 -0.65 -12.24 -0.44
CA ARG A 118 -1.16 -13.60 -0.63
C ARG A 118 -2.51 -13.59 -1.35
N GLN A 119 -2.69 -14.53 -2.27
CA GLN A 119 -3.96 -14.74 -2.96
C GLN A 119 -5.03 -15.23 -1.98
N ASP A 120 -6.30 -15.18 -2.40
CA ASP A 120 -7.45 -15.59 -1.58
C ASP A 120 -7.69 -14.80 -0.28
N PHE A 121 -6.98 -13.71 -0.06
CA PHE A 121 -7.26 -12.82 1.08
C PHE A 121 -8.26 -11.72 0.73
N TRP A 122 -9.25 -11.54 1.59
CA TRP A 122 -10.10 -10.35 1.61
C TRP A 122 -9.68 -9.45 2.77
N ILE A 123 -9.28 -8.22 2.44
CA ILE A 123 -8.68 -7.27 3.38
C ILE A 123 -9.54 -6.02 3.47
N VAL A 124 -9.87 -5.59 4.68
CA VAL A 124 -10.53 -4.31 4.95
C VAL A 124 -9.59 -3.44 5.78
N LEU A 125 -9.24 -2.29 5.23
CA LEU A 125 -8.46 -1.26 5.91
C LEU A 125 -9.39 -0.15 6.41
N ILE A 126 -9.33 0.13 7.70
CA ILE A 126 -10.10 1.18 8.35
C ILE A 126 -9.15 2.28 8.81
N ALA A 127 -9.28 3.48 8.23
CA ALA A 127 -8.51 4.65 8.66
C ALA A 127 -9.12 5.28 9.92
N LYS A 128 -8.30 5.41 10.96
CA LYS A 128 -8.63 6.10 12.22
C LYS A 128 -8.38 7.61 12.10
N ARG A 129 -8.90 8.39 13.04
CA ARG A 129 -8.79 9.87 13.06
C ARG A 129 -7.35 10.35 12.82
N ASP A 130 -6.39 9.72 13.49
CA ASP A 130 -4.99 10.15 13.47
C ASP A 130 -4.32 9.96 12.10
N ALA A 131 -4.87 9.10 11.23
CA ALA A 131 -4.43 8.95 9.84
C ALA A 131 -4.63 10.21 8.99
N ALA A 132 -5.48 11.15 9.43
CA ALA A 132 -5.69 12.43 8.73
C ALA A 132 -4.41 13.28 8.67
N ASN A 133 -3.63 13.27 9.75
CA ASN A 133 -2.43 14.10 9.92
C ASN A 133 -1.13 13.33 9.68
N ALA A 134 -1.22 12.01 9.50
CA ALA A 134 -0.06 11.17 9.24
C ALA A 134 0.59 11.46 7.88
N SER A 135 1.91 11.32 7.84
CA SER A 135 2.68 11.31 6.59
C SER A 135 2.40 10.04 5.79
N TYR A 136 2.75 10.05 4.49
CA TYR A 136 2.62 8.85 3.66
C TYR A 136 3.45 7.68 4.23
N ARG A 137 4.72 7.95 4.58
CA ARG A 137 5.62 6.94 5.18
C ARG A 137 5.05 6.34 6.46
N ALA A 138 4.53 7.16 7.37
CA ALA A 138 3.93 6.64 8.60
C ALA A 138 2.72 5.71 8.34
N LEU A 139 1.91 6.01 7.31
CA LEU A 139 0.80 5.13 6.91
C LEU A 139 1.30 3.82 6.29
N GLU A 140 2.36 3.90 5.48
CA GLU A 140 2.98 2.73 4.84
C GLU A 140 3.65 1.81 5.86
N ASP A 141 4.46 2.36 6.76
CA ASP A 141 5.14 1.61 7.83
C ASP A 141 4.13 0.90 8.72
N GLU A 142 3.05 1.59 9.10
CA GLU A 142 2.01 0.98 9.89
C GLU A 142 1.25 -0.10 9.11
N TRP A 143 0.95 0.13 7.84
CA TRP A 143 0.31 -0.87 6.99
C TRP A 143 1.18 -2.13 6.87
N LEU A 144 2.46 -1.99 6.55
CA LEU A 144 3.43 -3.10 6.45
C LEU A 144 3.53 -3.87 7.77
N ARG A 145 3.62 -3.16 8.89
CA ARG A 145 3.66 -3.76 10.23
C ARG A 145 2.40 -4.58 10.52
N LEU A 146 1.22 -4.06 10.19
CA LEU A 146 -0.04 -4.79 10.39
C LEU A 146 -0.17 -5.97 9.42
N ALA A 147 0.27 -5.81 8.18
CA ALA A 147 0.24 -6.83 7.14
C ALA A 147 1.12 -8.04 7.52
N ARG A 148 2.36 -7.79 7.98
CA ARG A 148 3.24 -8.84 8.53
C ARG A 148 2.60 -9.59 9.70
N ARG A 149 1.98 -8.86 10.64
CA ARG A 149 1.29 -9.45 11.81
C ARG A 149 0.00 -10.20 11.48
N ALA A 150 -0.55 -9.98 10.29
CA ALA A 150 -1.72 -10.69 9.77
C ALA A 150 -1.31 -11.82 8.82
N SER A 151 -0.02 -12.03 8.58
CA SER A 151 0.53 -13.05 7.67
C SER A 151 -0.11 -13.03 6.27
N ILE A 152 -0.46 -11.83 5.81
CA ILE A 152 -1.06 -11.58 4.49
C ILE A 152 -0.01 -11.25 3.42
N LEU A 153 1.24 -11.03 3.84
CA LEU A 153 2.38 -10.91 2.95
C LEU A 153 2.99 -12.29 2.71
N LEU A 154 3.57 -12.50 1.52
CA LEU A 154 4.36 -13.67 1.15
C LEU A 154 5.69 -13.73 1.91
#